data_AF-A0A838QJY6-F1
#
_entry.id   AF-A0A838QJY6-F1
#
_cell.length_a   1.000
_cell.length_b   1.000
_cell.length_c   1.000
_cell.angle_alpha   90.00
_cell.angle_beta   90.00
_cell.angle_gamma   90.00
#
_symmetry.space_group_name_H-M   'P 1'
#
loop_
_entity.id
_entity.type
_entity.pdbx_description
1 polymer ?
#
loop_
_entity_poly.entity_id
_entity_poly.type
_entity_poly.pdbx_seq_one_letter_code
_entity_poly.pdbx_strand_id
1 'polypeptide(L)'
;MKYETWENEVLNDPDNDLNLMVRRFLETGERIWYIDRHMCDPGAPELEGTSGWLAACMVALKLLRNWSIVSARVEGTGVLVSRPFLVINDEWLRQDENSPPPHIYVCLAKEEADFKPVQYEDVTRSEKTGDAEIDALFIEGDLLGRVSAVGDDGPVGLWIVERR
;
A
#
# COMPACT_ATOMS: atom_id res chain seq x y z
N MET A 1 -13.31 14.88 -12.25
CA MET A 1 -12.44 14.97 -13.45
C MET A 1 -10.96 14.99 -13.10
N LYS A 2 -10.36 16.01 -12.45
CA LYS A 2 -8.89 16.02 -12.17
C LYS A 2 -8.38 14.73 -11.51
N TYR A 3 -9.02 14.30 -10.42
CA TYR A 3 -8.63 13.09 -9.69
C TYR A 3 -8.96 11.77 -10.39
N GLU A 4 -9.94 11.77 -11.29
CA GLU A 4 -10.31 10.57 -12.06
C GLU A 4 -9.29 10.29 -13.16
N THR A 5 -8.79 11.34 -13.82
CA THR A 5 -7.68 11.22 -14.76
C THR A 5 -6.42 10.75 -14.05
N TRP A 6 -6.06 11.38 -12.94
CA TRP A 6 -4.90 10.99 -12.13
C TRP A 6 -5.01 9.56 -11.57
N GLU A 7 -6.17 9.17 -11.05
CA GLU A 7 -6.39 7.79 -10.59
C GLU A 7 -6.11 6.79 -11.72
N ASN A 8 -6.62 7.07 -12.93
CA ASN A 8 -6.40 6.19 -14.06
C ASN A 8 -4.92 6.17 -14.47
N GLU A 9 -4.20 7.29 -14.38
CA GLU A 9 -2.76 7.33 -14.65
C GLU A 9 -2.00 6.44 -13.67
N VAL A 10 -2.28 6.55 -12.36
CA VAL A 10 -1.63 5.73 -11.33
C VAL A 10 -1.97 4.24 -11.51
N LEU A 11 -3.25 3.89 -11.69
CA LEU A 11 -3.68 2.50 -11.77
C LEU A 11 -3.26 1.79 -13.06
N ASN A 12 -3.02 2.55 -14.14
CA ASN A 12 -2.56 2.01 -15.42
C ASN A 12 -1.05 2.18 -15.64
N ASP A 13 -0.33 2.73 -14.67
CA ASP A 13 1.13 2.80 -14.72
C ASP A 13 1.72 1.37 -14.77
N PRO A 14 2.54 1.03 -15.78
CA PRO A 14 3.22 -0.27 -15.85
C PRO A 14 4.03 -0.63 -14.59
N ASP A 15 4.53 0.36 -13.85
CA ASP A 15 5.28 0.17 -12.61
C ASP A 15 4.37 -0.10 -11.39
N ASN A 16 3.05 -0.04 -11.58
CA ASN A 16 2.01 -0.49 -10.66
C ASN A 16 1.32 -1.80 -11.10
N ASP A 17 1.73 -2.41 -12.22
CA ASP A 17 1.27 -3.75 -12.61
C ASP A 17 2.13 -4.84 -11.97
N LEU A 18 1.58 -5.50 -10.94
CA LEU A 18 2.28 -6.58 -10.23
C LEU A 18 2.63 -7.78 -11.13
N ASN A 19 1.82 -8.11 -12.14
CA ASN A 19 2.16 -9.20 -13.06
C ASN A 19 3.38 -8.84 -13.89
N LEU A 20 3.42 -7.60 -14.39
CA LEU A 20 4.56 -7.11 -15.17
C LEU A 20 5.82 -7.05 -14.30
N MET A 21 5.70 -6.58 -13.06
CA MET A 21 6.81 -6.56 -12.10
C MET A 21 7.35 -7.96 -11.80
N VAL A 22 6.48 -8.95 -11.60
CA VAL A 22 6.89 -10.35 -11.41
C VAL A 22 7.64 -10.89 -12.63
N ARG A 23 7.15 -10.61 -13.85
CA ARG A 23 7.84 -11.04 -15.09
C ARG A 23 9.23 -10.41 -15.19
N ARG A 24 9.33 -9.08 -15.00
CA ARG A 24 10.61 -8.36 -15.00
C ARG A 24 11.56 -8.91 -13.93
N PHE A 25 11.07 -9.19 -12.72
CA PHE A 25 11.87 -9.75 -11.63
C PHE A 25 12.47 -11.11 -12.01
N LEU A 26 11.68 -12.00 -12.63
CA LEU A 26 12.15 -13.32 -13.07
C LEU A 26 13.25 -13.23 -14.13
N GLU A 27 13.23 -12.19 -14.97
CA GLU A 27 14.25 -11.95 -16.00
C GLU A 27 15.56 -11.37 -15.43
N THR A 28 15.54 -10.83 -14.21
CA THR A 28 16.74 -10.27 -13.57
C THR A 28 17.61 -11.32 -12.90
N GLY A 29 18.86 -10.97 -12.58
CA GLY A 29 19.73 -11.78 -11.71
C GLY A 29 19.45 -11.62 -10.22
N GLU A 30 18.52 -10.75 -9.83
CA GLU A 30 18.21 -10.42 -8.43
C GLU A 30 17.53 -11.60 -7.73
N ARG A 31 17.80 -11.74 -6.43
CA ARG A 31 17.25 -12.81 -5.58
C ARG A 31 15.96 -12.40 -4.88
N ILE A 32 15.83 -11.11 -4.56
CA ILE A 32 14.71 -10.51 -3.84
C ILE A 32 14.46 -9.08 -4.33
N TRP A 33 13.19 -8.70 -4.46
CA TRP A 33 12.76 -7.32 -4.63
C TRP A 33 11.83 -6.90 -3.50
N TYR A 34 12.12 -5.72 -2.93
CA TYR A 34 11.21 -4.98 -2.06
C TYR A 34 10.59 -3.86 -2.88
N ILE A 35 9.28 -3.96 -3.08
CA ILE A 35 8.53 -2.96 -3.83
C ILE A 35 7.76 -2.13 -2.83
N ASP A 36 8.03 -0.83 -2.85
CA ASP A 36 7.30 0.22 -2.13
C ASP A 36 6.72 1.18 -3.16
N ARG A 37 5.40 1.37 -3.13
CA ARG A 37 4.69 2.23 -4.07
C ARG A 37 3.87 3.26 -3.33
N HIS A 38 4.35 4.50 -3.38
CA HIS A 38 3.61 5.68 -2.96
C HIS A 38 2.58 6.07 -4.01
N MET A 39 1.37 6.44 -3.59
CA MET A 39 0.33 6.82 -4.55
C MET A 39 0.60 8.18 -5.21
N CYS A 40 1.40 9.02 -4.56
CA CYS A 40 1.79 10.32 -5.05
C CYS A 40 3.17 10.70 -4.51
N ASP A 41 3.78 11.72 -5.09
CA ASP A 41 4.96 12.34 -4.50
C ASP A 41 4.56 13.18 -3.27
N PRO A 42 5.40 13.23 -2.22
CA PRO A 42 5.22 14.18 -1.13
C PRO A 42 5.14 15.62 -1.68
N GLY A 43 4.08 16.36 -1.32
CA GLY A 43 3.85 17.71 -1.81
C GLY A 43 3.34 17.82 -3.25
N ALA A 44 2.83 16.72 -3.83
CA ALA A 44 2.24 16.73 -5.18
C ALA A 44 1.09 17.75 -5.30
N PRO A 45 1.22 18.80 -6.15
CA PRO A 45 0.20 19.83 -6.33
C PRO A 45 -1.10 19.27 -6.96
N GLU A 46 -1.05 18.06 -7.50
CA GLU A 46 -2.22 17.35 -8.00
C GLU A 46 -3.25 17.08 -6.90
N LEU A 47 -2.81 16.93 -5.64
CA LEU A 47 -3.60 16.48 -4.49
C LEU A 47 -3.87 17.56 -3.42
N GLU A 48 -3.80 18.84 -3.79
CA GLU A 48 -4.10 19.94 -2.85
C GLU A 48 -5.53 19.86 -2.27
N GLY A 49 -5.63 20.00 -0.95
CA GLY A 49 -6.88 20.03 -0.19
C GLY A 49 -7.51 18.66 0.08
N THR A 50 -8.52 18.62 0.96
CA THR A 50 -9.13 17.39 1.52
C THR A 50 -9.51 16.32 0.48
N SER A 51 -9.93 16.73 -0.72
CA SER A 51 -10.27 15.78 -1.79
C SER A 51 -9.07 15.00 -2.34
N GLY A 52 -7.86 15.57 -2.34
CA GLY A 52 -6.65 14.88 -2.78
C GLY A 52 -6.18 13.83 -1.77
N TRP A 53 -6.26 14.15 -0.48
CA TRP A 53 -5.97 13.21 0.62
C TRP A 53 -6.80 11.93 0.52
N LEU A 54 -8.12 12.09 0.34
CA LEU A 54 -9.03 10.96 0.17
C LEU A 54 -8.79 10.20 -1.13
N ALA A 55 -8.49 10.92 -2.22
CA ALA A 55 -8.19 10.30 -3.52
C ALA A 55 -6.98 9.37 -3.44
N ALA A 56 -5.91 9.76 -2.73
CA ALA A 56 -4.75 8.89 -2.55
C ALA A 56 -5.09 7.59 -1.80
N CYS A 57 -5.86 7.67 -0.71
CA CYS A 57 -6.34 6.48 0.01
C CYS A 57 -7.19 5.58 -0.89
N MET A 58 -8.10 6.18 -1.68
CA MET A 58 -8.96 5.43 -2.60
C MET A 58 -8.13 4.69 -3.67
N VAL A 59 -7.16 5.35 -4.29
CA VAL A 59 -6.28 4.74 -5.29
C VAL A 59 -5.42 3.64 -4.67
N ALA A 60 -4.87 3.88 -3.48
CA ALA A 60 -4.10 2.86 -2.76
C ALA A 60 -4.94 1.61 -2.47
N LEU A 61 -6.18 1.77 -2.02
CA LEU A 61 -7.08 0.64 -1.77
C LEU A 61 -7.42 -0.12 -3.06
N LYS A 62 -7.67 0.59 -4.17
CA LYS A 62 -7.90 -0.05 -5.49
C LYS A 62 -6.68 -0.85 -5.93
N LEU A 63 -5.48 -0.29 -5.79
CA LEU A 63 -4.23 -0.96 -6.15
C LEU A 63 -3.96 -2.16 -5.23
N LEU A 64 -4.16 -2.03 -3.92
CA LEU A 64 -4.03 -3.11 -2.94
C LEU A 64 -4.92 -4.29 -3.31
N ARG A 65 -6.19 -4.03 -3.64
CA ARG A 65 -7.16 -5.06 -4.02
C ARG A 65 -6.72 -5.77 -5.31
N ASN A 66 -6.27 -5.01 -6.31
CA ASN A 66 -5.74 -5.59 -7.55
C ASN A 66 -4.51 -6.48 -7.28
N TRP A 67 -3.53 -5.95 -6.53
CA TRP A 67 -2.31 -6.70 -6.17
C TRP A 67 -2.62 -7.93 -5.33
N SER A 68 -3.59 -7.87 -4.43
CA SER A 68 -4.01 -9.03 -3.63
C SER A 68 -4.55 -10.16 -4.53
N ILE A 69 -5.40 -9.81 -5.52
CA ILE A 69 -5.91 -10.78 -6.51
C ILE A 69 -4.77 -11.34 -7.36
N VAL A 70 -3.84 -10.50 -7.81
CA VAL A 70 -2.71 -10.93 -8.65
C VAL A 70 -1.75 -11.80 -7.85
N SER A 71 -1.41 -11.42 -6.62
CA SER A 71 -0.48 -12.16 -5.74
C SER A 71 -0.93 -13.61 -5.54
N ALA A 72 -2.23 -13.83 -5.31
CA ALA A 72 -2.81 -15.16 -5.17
C ALA A 72 -2.79 -15.97 -6.49
N ARG A 73 -2.81 -15.31 -7.65
CA ARG A 73 -2.77 -15.96 -8.97
C ARG A 73 -1.36 -16.32 -9.43
N VAL A 74 -0.35 -15.56 -9.01
CA VAL A 74 1.05 -15.80 -9.39
C VAL A 74 1.72 -16.85 -8.49
N GLU A 75 1.04 -17.33 -7.45
CA GLU A 75 1.48 -18.52 -6.71
C GLU A 75 1.75 -19.68 -7.68
N GLY A 76 2.93 -20.30 -7.57
CA GLY A 76 3.34 -21.42 -8.42
C GLY A 76 4.08 -21.04 -9.72
N THR A 77 4.33 -19.74 -9.97
CA THR A 77 5.12 -19.28 -11.13
C THR A 77 6.65 -19.33 -10.93
N GLY A 78 7.12 -19.90 -9.82
CA GLY A 78 8.55 -19.93 -9.47
C GLY A 78 9.04 -18.67 -8.75
N VAL A 79 8.13 -17.78 -8.37
CA VAL A 79 8.37 -16.67 -7.44
C VAL A 79 7.48 -16.81 -6.21
N LEU A 80 8.04 -16.47 -5.06
CA LEU A 80 7.33 -16.26 -3.80
C LEU A 80 6.93 -14.78 -3.74
N VAL A 81 5.64 -14.53 -3.54
CA VAL A 81 5.08 -13.17 -3.45
C VAL A 81 4.45 -13.02 -2.08
N SER A 82 4.86 -12.01 -1.33
CA SER A 82 4.23 -11.72 -0.04
C SER A 82 2.82 -11.20 -0.23
N ARG A 83 2.00 -11.32 0.81
CA ARG A 83 0.73 -10.60 0.83
C ARG A 83 1.01 -9.11 0.75
N PRO A 84 0.42 -8.39 -0.22
CA PRO A 84 0.52 -6.95 -0.25
C PRO A 84 -0.20 -6.34 0.94
N PHE A 85 0.31 -5.22 1.44
CA PHE A 85 -0.39 -4.44 2.46
C PHE A 85 -0.19 -2.95 2.21
N LEU A 86 -1.21 -2.17 2.55
CA LEU A 86 -1.22 -0.71 2.48
C LEU A 86 -0.87 -0.13 3.85
N VAL A 87 -0.04 0.91 3.84
CA VAL A 87 0.29 1.73 5.00
C VAL A 87 -0.37 3.10 4.87
N ILE A 88 -1.07 3.54 5.92
CA ILE A 88 -1.59 4.92 6.04
C ILE A 88 -1.08 5.49 7.37
N ASN A 89 -0.29 6.56 7.32
CA ASN A 89 0.25 7.19 8.52
C ASN A 89 -0.81 8.05 9.24
N ASP A 90 -0.70 8.20 10.55
CA ASP A 90 -1.59 9.10 11.31
C ASP A 90 -1.46 10.56 10.87
N GLU A 91 -0.25 10.98 10.50
CA GLU A 91 0.00 12.31 9.93
C GLU A 91 -0.80 12.50 8.64
N TRP A 92 -0.98 11.43 7.85
CA TRP A 92 -1.81 11.47 6.64
C TRP A 92 -3.29 11.65 6.98
N LEU A 93 -3.80 10.91 7.98
CA LEU A 93 -5.17 11.08 8.48
C LEU A 93 -5.41 12.49 9.04
N ARG A 94 -4.37 13.10 9.61
CA ARG A 94 -4.41 14.48 10.13
C ARG A 94 -4.19 15.55 9.04
N GLN A 95 -3.96 15.15 7.79
CA GLN A 95 -3.68 16.03 6.65
C GLN A 95 -2.44 16.92 6.88
N ASP A 96 -1.42 16.39 7.55
CA ASP A 96 -0.13 17.06 7.72
C ASP A 96 0.61 17.10 6.38
N GLU A 97 0.96 18.29 5.91
CA GLU A 97 1.62 18.53 4.62
C GLU A 97 2.92 17.74 4.40
N ASN A 98 3.61 17.34 5.48
CA ASN A 98 4.86 16.57 5.42
C ASN A 98 4.64 15.06 5.61
N SER A 99 3.38 14.62 5.72
CA SER A 99 3.08 13.21 5.94
C SER A 99 3.47 12.35 4.73
N PRO A 100 4.05 11.15 4.96
CA PRO A 100 4.31 10.23 3.88
C PRO A 100 2.98 9.75 3.28
N PRO A 101 2.87 9.71 1.93
CA PRO A 101 1.66 9.30 1.26
C PRO A 101 1.29 7.84 1.50
N PRO A 102 0.01 7.46 1.33
CA PRO A 102 -0.40 6.07 1.42
C PRO A 102 0.38 5.26 0.41
N HIS A 103 0.88 4.12 0.85
CA HIS A 103 1.77 3.31 0.03
C HIS A 103 1.60 1.83 0.29
N ILE A 104 1.94 1.03 -0.72
CA ILE A 104 1.77 -0.42 -0.70
C ILE A 104 3.13 -1.10 -0.77
N TYR A 105 3.32 -2.07 0.12
CA TYR A 105 4.49 -2.94 0.10
C TYR A 105 4.16 -4.32 -0.44
N VAL A 106 5.10 -4.87 -1.20
CA VAL A 106 5.15 -6.30 -1.54
C VAL A 106 6.59 -6.77 -1.69
N CYS A 107 6.86 -8.00 -1.26
CA CYS A 107 8.15 -8.65 -1.39
C CYS A 107 8.05 -9.78 -2.43
N LEU A 108 9.00 -9.82 -3.36
CA LEU A 108 9.17 -10.90 -4.33
C LEU A 108 10.49 -11.63 -4.03
N ALA A 109 10.51 -12.96 -4.00
CA ALA A 109 11.74 -13.73 -3.88
C ALA A 109 11.71 -14.98 -4.76
N LYS A 110 12.86 -15.41 -5.28
CA LYS A 110 12.97 -16.66 -6.05
C LYS A 110 13.11 -17.89 -5.17
N GLU A 111 13.63 -17.71 -3.96
CA GLU A 111 13.91 -18.79 -3.01
C GLU A 111 13.35 -18.44 -1.63
N GLU A 112 12.94 -19.47 -0.88
CA GLU A 112 12.38 -19.32 0.46
C GLU A 112 13.40 -18.73 1.44
N ALA A 113 14.69 -19.03 1.29
CA ALA A 113 15.76 -18.50 2.14
C ALA A 113 15.93 -16.96 2.03
N ASP A 114 15.55 -16.39 0.89
CA ASP A 114 15.59 -14.96 0.65
C ASP A 114 14.26 -14.28 0.97
N PHE A 115 13.16 -15.04 1.05
CA PHE A 115 11.82 -14.51 1.24
C PHE A 115 11.63 -13.92 2.64
N LYS A 116 11.91 -12.63 2.76
CA LYS A 116 11.90 -11.86 4.01
C LYS A 116 10.95 -10.67 3.86
N PRO A 117 9.62 -10.92 3.81
CA PRO A 117 8.65 -9.84 3.69
C PRO A 117 8.74 -8.88 4.89
N VAL A 118 8.38 -7.62 4.67
CA VAL A 118 8.21 -6.67 5.77
C VAL A 118 7.11 -7.19 6.69
N GLN A 119 7.41 -7.28 7.98
CA GLN A 119 6.49 -7.69 9.01
C GLN A 119 6.41 -6.57 10.05
N TYR A 120 5.19 -6.16 10.38
CA TYR A 120 4.95 -5.27 11.50
C TYR A 120 4.66 -6.11 12.74
N GLU A 121 5.39 -5.83 13.81
CA GLU A 121 5.12 -6.39 15.14
C GLU A 121 3.95 -5.62 15.79
N ASP A 122 3.25 -6.28 16.73
CA ASP A 122 2.21 -5.67 17.56
C ASP A 122 1.03 -5.00 16.81
N VAL A 123 0.68 -5.51 15.63
CA VAL A 123 -0.50 -5.07 14.87
C VAL A 123 -1.79 -5.43 15.64
N THR A 124 -2.46 -4.41 16.18
CA THR A 124 -3.77 -4.57 16.83
C THR A 124 -4.88 -4.45 15.80
N ARG A 125 -5.75 -5.46 15.67
CA ARG A 125 -6.88 -5.40 14.74
C ARG A 125 -7.87 -4.31 15.13
N SER A 126 -8.36 -3.59 14.14
CA SER A 126 -9.37 -2.54 14.29
C SER A 126 -10.46 -2.70 13.24
N GLU A 127 -11.64 -2.17 13.53
CA GLU A 127 -12.74 -2.05 12.56
C GLU A 127 -12.66 -0.73 11.76
N LYS A 128 -11.98 0.28 12.31
CA LYS A 128 -11.93 1.63 11.76
C LYS A 128 -10.67 2.41 12.14
N THR A 129 -10.32 3.38 11.30
CA THR A 129 -9.22 4.33 11.51
C THR A 129 -9.63 5.50 12.41
N GLY A 130 -10.93 5.82 12.45
CA GLY A 130 -11.46 6.99 13.14
C GLY A 130 -11.68 8.19 12.21
N ASP A 131 -11.22 8.13 10.97
CA ASP A 131 -11.59 9.07 9.90
C ASP A 131 -12.78 8.50 9.10
N ALA A 132 -13.94 9.15 9.20
CA ALA A 132 -15.18 8.64 8.61
C ALA A 132 -15.16 8.57 7.07
N GLU A 133 -14.41 9.45 6.40
CA GLU A 133 -14.34 9.47 4.93
C GLU A 133 -13.46 8.33 4.43
N ILE A 134 -12.33 8.08 5.10
CA ILE A 134 -11.44 6.95 4.80
C ILE A 134 -12.08 5.63 5.20
N ASP A 135 -12.75 5.58 6.35
CA ASP A 135 -13.45 4.39 6.83
C ASP A 135 -14.53 3.92 5.85
N ALA A 136 -15.18 4.86 5.15
CA ALA A 136 -16.16 4.55 4.11
C ALA A 136 -15.56 3.94 2.83
N LEU A 137 -14.24 4.01 2.63
CA LEU A 137 -13.57 3.40 1.48
C LEU A 137 -13.32 1.90 1.66
N PHE A 138 -13.29 1.40 2.90
CA PHE A 138 -13.07 -0.01 3.18
C PHE A 138 -14.28 -0.84 2.75
N ILE A 139 -14.01 -2.02 2.19
CA ILE A 139 -15.05 -2.97 1.78
C ILE A 139 -14.84 -4.31 2.45
N GLU A 140 -15.84 -5.19 2.36
CA GLU A 140 -15.72 -6.56 2.84
C GLU A 140 -14.46 -7.26 2.30
N GLY A 141 -13.71 -7.88 3.21
CA GLY A 141 -12.43 -8.54 2.95
C GLY A 141 -11.19 -7.70 3.24
N ASP A 142 -11.32 -6.37 3.39
CA ASP A 142 -10.23 -5.52 3.88
C ASP A 142 -10.06 -5.74 5.40
N LEU A 143 -8.83 -6.00 5.83
CA LEU A 143 -8.49 -6.17 7.24
C LEU A 143 -7.66 -4.99 7.71
N LEU A 144 -8.20 -4.23 8.65
CA LEU A 144 -7.51 -3.10 9.24
C LEU A 144 -6.75 -3.51 10.51
N GLY A 145 -5.50 -3.07 10.58
CA GLY A 145 -4.62 -3.22 11.72
C GLY A 145 -4.00 -1.88 12.09
N ARG A 146 -3.72 -1.70 13.38
CA ARG A 146 -3.09 -0.52 13.94
C ARG A 146 -1.73 -0.91 14.49
N VAL A 147 -0.68 -0.22 14.06
CA VAL A 147 0.63 -0.27 14.69
C VAL A 147 0.80 1.02 15.47
N SER A 148 0.90 0.90 16.78
CA SER A 148 1.19 2.04 17.66
C SER A 148 2.67 2.04 17.97
N ALA A 149 3.40 3.06 17.53
CA ALA A 149 4.74 3.33 18.01
C ALA A 149 4.68 4.53 18.98
N VAL A 150 5.62 4.55 19.92
CA VAL A 150 5.90 5.76 20.68
C VAL A 150 7.15 6.34 20.04
N GLY A 151 6.99 7.41 19.26
CA GLY A 151 8.11 8.20 18.74
C GLY A 151 8.57 9.22 19.78
N ASP A 152 9.73 9.84 19.53
CA ASP A 152 10.30 10.86 20.42
C ASP A 152 9.40 12.11 20.56
N ASP A 153 8.55 12.38 19.56
CA ASP A 153 7.60 13.50 19.53
C ASP A 153 6.17 13.12 19.96
N GLY A 154 5.98 11.90 20.48
CA GLY A 154 4.68 11.37 20.94
C GLY A 154 4.26 10.10 20.21
N PRO A 155 3.02 9.63 20.41
CA PRO A 155 2.52 8.45 19.71
C PRO A 155 2.47 8.73 18.22
N VAL A 156 3.32 8.04 17.47
CA VAL A 156 3.29 7.98 16.01
C VAL A 156 2.74 6.62 15.69
N GLY A 157 1.77 6.52 14.80
CA GLY A 157 1.47 5.20 14.29
C GLY A 157 0.94 5.23 12.90
N LEU A 158 0.80 4.01 12.40
CA LEU A 158 0.33 3.75 11.07
C LEU A 158 -0.76 2.69 11.12
N TRP A 159 -1.55 2.71 10.05
CA TRP A 159 -2.59 1.76 9.79
C TRP A 159 -2.13 0.84 8.69
N ILE A 160 -2.25 -0.46 8.95
CA ILE A 160 -1.97 -1.51 7.98
C ILE A 160 -3.30 -2.03 7.46
N VAL A 161 -3.46 -2.04 6.15
CA VAL A 161 -4.61 -2.66 5.48
C VAL A 161 -4.13 -3.83 4.66
N GLU A 162 -4.65 -5.01 4.95
CA GLU A 162 -4.41 -6.25 4.19
C GLU A 162 -5.73 -6.71 3.56
N ARG A 163 -5.67 -7.65 2.62
CA ARG A 163 -6.87 -8.30 2.08
C ARG A 163 -6.77 -9.82 2.17
N ARG A 164 -7.87 -10.48 2.52
CA ARG A 164 -8.01 -11.95 2.52
C ARG A 164 -8.50 -12.50 1.18
#